data_AF-A0AAP0BWS5-F1
#
_entry.id   AF-A0AAP0BWS5-F1
#
_cell.length_a   1.000
_cell.length_b   1.000
_cell.length_c   1.000
_cell.angle_alpha   90.00
_cell.angle_beta   90.00
_cell.angle_gamma   90.00
#
_symmetry.space_group_name_H-M   'P 1'
#
loop_
_entity.id
_entity.type
_entity.pdbx_description
1 polymer ?
#
loop_
_entity_poly.entity_id
_entity_poly.type
_entity_poly.pdbx_seq_one_letter_code
_entity_poly.pdbx_strand_id
1 'polypeptide(L)'
;MTAAAASSSTASIHHHLLQSSSPSLRRRHLAISCTAVTPSSISTSISAEDRGLYNFAAGPATLPESVILKAQSELYNYRGSGMSIMEMSHRGKEFDAVIKKAESDLRRLLSISDDFSVLFLQGGATAQFAAVPLNLCNPEDTADYIVTGSWSDKSFKEAQKFCKPNLAWSSKSDKYTNILPFDEIQQNPDAKYLHICANETIHGVEFKNYPKPTNNSSILLADMSSNFCSKPVDVSKFGLIYAGAQKNVGPSGVTIAIIRRDLLGHAQPITPVMLDYKTHSDSTSLYNTPPASRSISVP
;
A
#
# COMPACT_ATOMS: atom_id res chain seq x y z
N MET A 1 49.33 44.15 -21.79
CA MET A 1 48.70 43.66 -23.03
C MET A 1 47.37 43.02 -22.64
N THR A 2 46.18 43.54 -22.93
CA THR A 2 45.73 44.84 -23.44
C THR A 2 44.24 44.86 -23.09
N ALA A 3 43.82 45.86 -22.32
CA ALA A 3 42.43 46.25 -22.13
C ALA A 3 42.14 47.45 -23.04
N ALA A 4 40.93 47.54 -23.61
CA ALA A 4 40.39 48.75 -24.23
C ALA A 4 38.85 48.60 -24.25
N ALA A 5 38.08 49.34 -23.45
CA ALA A 5 37.80 50.78 -23.45
C ALA A 5 36.56 51.11 -24.31
N ALA A 6 35.52 51.55 -23.62
CA ALA A 6 34.32 52.17 -24.17
C ALA A 6 34.65 53.54 -24.77
N SER A 7 33.98 53.91 -25.86
CA SER A 7 33.96 55.28 -26.38
C SER A 7 32.52 55.72 -26.66
N SER A 8 32.09 56.69 -25.87
CA SER A 8 30.90 57.52 -26.08
C SER A 8 31.16 58.52 -27.22
N SER A 9 30.20 58.69 -28.14
CA SER A 9 30.16 59.85 -29.04
C SER A 9 28.84 60.60 -28.87
N THR A 10 28.95 61.84 -28.40
CA THR A 10 27.94 62.90 -28.45
C THR A 10 27.75 63.42 -29.88
N ALA A 11 26.51 63.63 -30.31
CA ALA A 11 26.18 64.49 -31.43
C ALA A 11 24.92 65.31 -31.11
N SER A 12 24.96 66.57 -31.53
CA SER A 12 24.13 67.69 -31.07
C SER A 12 23.12 68.12 -32.15
N ILE A 13 21.88 68.36 -31.70
CA ILE A 13 20.87 69.37 -32.11
C ILE A 13 20.40 69.42 -33.59
N HIS A 14 19.08 69.29 -33.77
CA HIS A 14 18.31 70.27 -34.57
C HIS A 14 16.87 70.46 -34.03
N HIS A 15 16.53 71.73 -33.87
CA HIS A 15 15.24 72.29 -33.46
C HIS A 15 14.12 72.02 -34.48
N HIS A 16 12.91 71.69 -34.02
CA HIS A 16 11.68 72.18 -34.64
C HIS A 16 10.60 72.46 -33.59
N LEU A 17 10.21 73.74 -33.51
CA LEU A 17 9.08 74.25 -32.75
C LEU A 17 7.76 73.83 -33.41
N LEU A 18 6.84 73.27 -32.63
CA LEU A 18 5.40 73.31 -32.92
C LEU A 18 4.63 73.60 -31.61
N GLN A 19 3.92 74.72 -31.62
CA GLN A 19 2.97 75.14 -30.60
C GLN A 19 1.69 74.28 -30.69
N SER A 20 1.05 73.95 -29.55
CA SER A 20 -0.41 74.11 -29.40
C SER A 20 -0.92 73.76 -27.98
N SER A 21 -1.62 74.74 -27.41
CA SER A 21 -2.81 74.71 -26.52
C SER A 21 -3.05 73.53 -25.56
N SER A 22 -3.10 73.86 -24.26
CA SER A 22 -3.62 73.01 -23.18
C SER A 22 -5.16 73.06 -23.08
N PRO A 23 -5.86 71.92 -22.88
CA PRO A 23 -7.22 71.91 -22.36
C PRO A 23 -7.29 71.45 -20.90
N SER A 24 -8.05 72.19 -20.09
CA SER A 24 -8.34 71.88 -18.68
C SER A 24 -9.23 70.63 -18.56
N LEU A 25 -8.76 69.59 -17.88
CA LEU A 25 -9.56 68.40 -17.55
C LEU A 25 -10.19 68.55 -16.15
N ARG A 26 -11.51 68.71 -16.10
CA ARG A 26 -12.32 68.59 -14.88
C ARG A 26 -12.25 67.16 -14.35
N ARG A 27 -11.72 66.97 -13.14
CA ARG A 27 -11.83 65.71 -12.38
C ARG A 27 -13.29 65.49 -11.96
N ARG A 28 -13.95 64.47 -12.51
CA ARG A 28 -15.16 63.89 -11.91
C ARG A 28 -14.72 62.85 -10.89
N HIS A 29 -15.07 63.06 -9.62
CA HIS A 29 -14.94 62.03 -8.58
C HIS A 29 -16.05 60.99 -8.78
N LEU A 30 -15.68 59.78 -9.22
CA LEU A 30 -16.52 58.60 -9.12
C LEU A 30 -16.35 58.02 -7.71
N ALA A 31 -17.41 58.06 -6.91
CA ALA A 31 -17.48 57.33 -5.65
C ALA A 31 -17.92 55.90 -5.96
N ILE A 32 -17.02 54.93 -5.74
CA ILE A 32 -17.35 53.50 -5.74
C ILE A 32 -17.67 53.15 -4.28
N SER A 33 -18.92 52.79 -4.02
CA SER A 33 -19.32 52.23 -2.72
C SER A 33 -19.01 50.74 -2.73
N CYS A 34 -18.04 50.32 -1.91
CA CYS A 34 -17.78 48.90 -1.64
C CYS A 34 -18.72 48.43 -0.53
N THR A 35 -19.73 47.64 -0.89
CA THR A 35 -20.51 46.87 0.10
C THR A 35 -19.67 45.68 0.54
N ALA A 36 -19.17 45.72 1.78
CA ALA A 36 -18.54 44.56 2.39
C ALA A 36 -19.61 43.51 2.69
N VAL A 37 -19.56 42.37 1.99
CA VAL A 37 -20.34 41.19 2.36
C VAL A 37 -19.54 40.47 3.43
N THR A 38 -20.07 40.44 4.66
CA THR A 38 -19.55 39.60 5.73
C THR A 38 -19.63 38.13 5.30
N PRO A 39 -18.55 37.33 5.40
CA PRO A 39 -18.67 35.91 5.15
C PRO A 39 -19.56 35.32 6.24
N SER A 40 -20.71 34.78 5.84
CA SER A 40 -21.49 33.91 6.72
C SER A 40 -20.62 32.69 7.03
N SER A 41 -20.36 32.45 8.31
CA SER A 41 -19.75 31.22 8.77
C SER A 41 -20.67 30.07 8.38
N ILE A 42 -20.31 29.32 7.34
CA ILE A 42 -20.95 28.03 7.05
C ILE A 42 -20.51 27.09 8.16
N SER A 43 -21.32 27.04 9.23
CA SER A 43 -21.31 25.95 10.18
C SER A 43 -21.98 24.77 9.51
N THR A 44 -21.24 24.03 8.68
CA THR A 44 -21.66 22.70 8.25
C THR A 44 -21.49 21.77 9.44
N SER A 45 -22.52 21.66 10.28
CA SER A 45 -22.72 20.46 11.07
C SER A 45 -22.93 19.32 10.07
N ILE A 46 -21.89 18.53 9.83
CA ILE A 46 -22.02 17.27 9.10
C ILE A 46 -22.84 16.36 10.02
N SER A 47 -24.17 16.38 9.87
CA SER A 47 -24.98 15.29 10.39
C SER A 47 -24.58 14.04 9.62
N ALA A 48 -24.22 12.98 10.34
CA ALA A 48 -24.00 11.67 9.76
C ALA A 48 -25.32 11.20 9.13
N GLU A 49 -25.51 11.48 7.84
CA GLU A 49 -26.59 10.89 7.08
C GLU A 49 -26.28 9.40 6.93
N ASP A 50 -27.19 8.57 7.43
CA ASP A 50 -27.23 7.15 7.08
C ASP A 50 -27.17 7.03 5.55
N ARG A 51 -26.14 6.37 5.04
CA ARG A 51 -25.94 6.22 3.59
C ARG A 51 -27.03 5.37 2.95
N GLY A 52 -27.84 4.65 3.73
CA GLY A 52 -28.98 3.85 3.27
C GLY A 52 -28.60 2.77 2.24
N LEU A 53 -27.31 2.44 2.13
CA LEU A 53 -26.73 1.60 1.08
C LEU A 53 -25.88 0.49 1.68
N TYR A 54 -26.22 -0.75 1.36
CA TYR A 54 -25.39 -1.91 1.68
C TYR A 54 -24.43 -2.19 0.52
N ASN A 55 -23.13 -1.97 0.75
CA ASN A 55 -22.08 -2.24 -0.23
C ASN A 55 -21.44 -3.62 0.01
N PHE A 56 -21.73 -4.56 -0.90
CA PHE A 56 -21.21 -5.94 -0.91
C PHE A 56 -20.01 -6.14 -1.87
N ALA A 57 -19.30 -5.07 -2.25
CA ALA A 57 -18.13 -5.18 -3.12
C ALA A 57 -17.03 -6.07 -2.50
N ALA A 58 -16.47 -6.98 -3.30
CA ALA A 58 -15.45 -7.93 -2.86
C ALA A 58 -14.01 -7.34 -2.74
N GLY A 59 -13.83 -6.06 -3.06
CA GLY A 59 -12.54 -5.38 -3.09
C GLY A 59 -12.43 -4.32 -4.21
N PRO A 60 -12.24 -3.02 -3.90
CA PRO A 60 -12.20 -2.43 -2.56
C PRO A 60 -13.50 -2.63 -1.79
N ALA A 61 -13.40 -3.02 -0.52
CA ALA A 61 -14.52 -3.32 0.35
C ALA A 61 -14.98 -2.10 1.17
N THR A 62 -16.10 -2.26 1.84
CA THR A 62 -16.66 -1.24 2.76
C THR A 62 -15.70 -0.99 3.93
N LEU A 63 -15.41 0.28 4.20
CA LEU A 63 -14.63 0.71 5.36
C LEU A 63 -15.58 1.13 6.50
N PRO A 64 -15.17 0.98 7.77
CA PRO A 64 -15.95 1.47 8.90
C PRO A 64 -16.20 2.99 8.80
N GLU A 65 -17.43 3.42 9.06
CA GLU A 65 -17.84 4.83 8.98
C GLU A 65 -16.96 5.73 9.86
N SER A 66 -16.71 5.31 11.09
CA SER A 66 -15.86 6.04 12.05
C SER A 66 -14.44 6.29 11.53
N VAL A 67 -13.88 5.36 10.74
CA VAL A 67 -12.56 5.51 10.12
C VAL A 67 -12.61 6.55 9.00
N ILE A 68 -13.65 6.52 8.16
CA ILE A 68 -13.83 7.50 7.08
C ILE A 68 -14.06 8.91 7.64
N LEU A 69 -14.92 9.05 8.66
CA LEU A 69 -15.20 10.36 9.27
C LEU A 69 -13.97 10.95 9.95
N LYS A 70 -13.16 10.11 10.60
CA LYS A 70 -11.87 10.55 11.16
C LYS A 70 -10.87 10.97 10.08
N ALA A 71 -10.76 10.17 9.01
CA ALA A 71 -9.94 10.53 7.86
C ALA A 71 -10.33 11.90 7.29
N GLN A 72 -11.64 12.13 7.13
CA GLN A 72 -12.19 13.38 6.62
C GLN A 72 -11.86 14.57 7.53
N SER A 73 -12.04 14.44 8.84
CA SER A 73 -11.81 15.54 9.78
C SER A 73 -10.34 15.95 9.90
N GLU A 74 -9.42 15.01 9.70
CA GLU A 74 -7.96 15.24 9.79
C GLU A 74 -7.29 15.44 8.43
N LEU A 75 -8.03 15.37 7.31
CA LEU A 75 -7.42 15.33 5.97
C LEU A 75 -6.64 16.60 5.63
N TYR A 76 -7.20 17.77 5.93
CA TYR A 76 -6.59 19.06 5.60
C TYR A 76 -5.48 19.45 6.58
N ASN A 77 -5.69 19.18 7.86
CA ASN A 77 -4.73 19.47 8.91
C ASN A 77 -4.61 18.26 9.84
N TYR A 78 -3.64 17.40 9.52
CA TYR A 78 -3.44 16.17 10.28
C TYR A 78 -2.96 16.51 11.68
N ARG A 79 -3.81 16.24 12.69
CA ARG A 79 -3.52 16.42 14.12
C ARG A 79 -2.94 17.80 14.49
N GLY A 80 -3.36 18.86 13.81
CA GLY A 80 -2.89 20.21 14.09
C GLY A 80 -1.47 20.53 13.58
N SER A 81 -0.87 19.68 12.75
CA SER A 81 0.46 19.88 12.15
C SER A 81 0.55 21.07 11.18
N GLY A 82 -0.59 21.58 10.71
CA GLY A 82 -0.66 22.60 9.67
C GLY A 82 -0.53 22.07 8.24
N MET A 83 -0.48 20.75 8.05
CA MET A 83 -0.37 20.09 6.73
C MET A 83 -1.25 18.84 6.66
N SER A 84 -1.60 18.42 5.45
CA SER A 84 -2.24 17.13 5.21
C SER A 84 -1.25 15.97 5.42
N ILE A 85 -1.74 14.81 5.86
CA ILE A 85 -0.94 13.57 5.89
C ILE A 85 -0.35 13.22 4.50
N MET A 86 -1.00 13.67 3.42
CA MET A 86 -0.55 13.43 2.05
C MET A 86 0.66 14.29 1.65
N GLU A 87 0.90 15.38 2.37
CA GLU A 87 2.00 16.33 2.14
C GLU A 87 3.19 16.06 3.06
N MET A 88 3.02 15.18 4.05
CA MET A 88 4.05 14.85 5.02
C MET A 88 5.18 14.04 4.40
N SER A 89 6.41 14.42 4.72
CA SER A 89 7.58 13.59 4.42
C SER A 89 7.46 12.25 5.14
N HIS A 90 7.65 11.15 4.42
CA HIS A 90 7.70 9.80 4.99
C HIS A 90 8.93 9.57 5.90
N ARG A 91 9.87 10.51 5.94
CA ARG A 91 10.99 10.57 6.88
C ARG A 91 10.73 11.51 8.07
N GLY A 92 9.61 12.25 8.05
CA GLY A 92 9.20 13.14 9.12
C GLY A 92 8.69 12.38 10.34
N LYS A 93 8.76 13.01 11.51
CA LYS A 93 8.37 12.41 12.80
C LYS A 93 6.89 12.02 12.82
N GLU A 94 6.05 12.81 12.17
CA GLU A 94 4.61 12.63 12.09
C GLU A 94 4.26 11.33 11.34
N PHE A 95 4.88 11.10 10.18
CA PHE A 95 4.64 9.89 9.40
C PHE A 95 5.29 8.65 10.04
N ASP A 96 6.50 8.80 10.60
CA ASP A 96 7.17 7.74 11.37
C ASP A 96 6.28 7.24 12.53
N ALA A 97 5.61 8.16 13.24
CA ALA A 97 4.65 7.79 14.27
C ALA A 97 3.43 7.03 13.73
N VAL A 98 2.94 7.38 12.53
CA VAL A 98 1.81 6.69 11.88
C VAL A 98 2.17 5.24 11.55
N ILE A 99 3.29 5.02 10.85
CA ILE A 99 3.67 3.68 10.41
C ILE A 99 4.03 2.77 11.60
N LYS A 100 4.72 3.31 12.61
CA LYS A 100 5.02 2.57 13.86
C LYS A 100 3.76 2.20 14.64
N LYS A 101 2.78 3.10 14.70
CA LYS A 101 1.50 2.80 15.34
C LYS A 101 0.77 1.69 14.57
N ALA A 102 0.70 1.77 13.24
CA ALA A 102 0.07 0.74 12.42
C ALA A 102 0.72 -0.64 12.60
N GLU A 103 2.06 -0.70 12.63
CA GLU A 103 2.79 -1.94 12.95
C GLU A 103 2.45 -2.44 14.37
N SER A 104 2.54 -1.58 15.37
CA SER A 104 2.27 -1.95 16.76
C SER A 104 0.84 -2.45 16.97
N ASP A 105 -0.15 -1.85 16.31
CA ASP A 105 -1.54 -2.29 16.38
C ASP A 105 -1.72 -3.66 15.73
N LEU A 106 -1.10 -3.91 14.57
CA LEU A 106 -1.13 -5.24 13.93
C LEU A 106 -0.45 -6.30 14.80
N ARG A 107 0.70 -5.99 15.38
CA ARG A 107 1.40 -6.90 16.30
C ARG A 107 0.53 -7.28 17.48
N ARG A 108 -0.13 -6.29 18.10
CA ARG A 108 -1.05 -6.51 19.22
C ARG A 108 -2.29 -7.30 18.80
N LEU A 109 -2.90 -6.98 17.66
CA LEU A 109 -4.13 -7.61 17.17
C LEU A 109 -3.92 -9.09 16.83
N LEU A 110 -2.81 -9.41 16.16
CA LEU A 110 -2.52 -10.76 15.68
C LEU A 110 -1.52 -11.52 16.57
N SER A 111 -1.12 -10.95 17.71
CA SER A 111 -0.13 -11.52 18.62
C SER A 111 1.19 -11.90 17.92
N ILE A 112 1.69 -11.01 17.06
CA ILE A 112 2.89 -11.24 16.25
C ILE A 112 4.13 -11.07 17.14
N SER A 113 4.96 -12.12 17.24
CA SER A 113 6.21 -12.06 18.00
C SER A 113 7.28 -11.22 17.30
N ASP A 114 8.35 -10.90 18.02
CA ASP A 114 9.49 -10.15 17.48
C ASP A 114 10.31 -10.97 16.46
N ASP A 115 10.07 -12.28 16.36
CA ASP A 115 10.69 -13.16 15.35
C ASP A 115 10.17 -12.89 13.94
N PHE A 116 9.17 -12.01 13.79
CA PHE A 116 8.59 -11.60 12.51
C PHE A 116 8.84 -10.12 12.22
N SER A 117 9.04 -9.82 10.94
CA SER A 117 8.97 -8.46 10.39
C SER A 117 7.57 -8.21 9.82
N VAL A 118 6.99 -7.05 10.11
CA VAL A 118 5.73 -6.58 9.54
C VAL A 118 6.05 -5.50 8.51
N LEU A 119 5.69 -5.77 7.25
CA LEU A 119 6.06 -4.93 6.10
C LEU A 119 4.83 -4.30 5.45
N PHE A 120 4.96 -3.05 5.03
CA PHE A 120 3.95 -2.29 4.29
C PHE A 120 4.45 -2.02 2.88
N LEU A 121 3.99 -2.84 1.94
CA LEU A 121 4.48 -2.93 0.57
C LEU A 121 3.48 -2.34 -0.44
N GLN A 122 3.97 -2.02 -1.64
CA GLN A 122 3.14 -1.67 -2.79
C GLN A 122 2.99 -2.87 -3.75
N GLY A 123 2.22 -2.70 -4.82
CA GLY A 123 2.09 -3.71 -5.89
C GLY A 123 0.96 -4.74 -5.69
N GLY A 124 0.31 -4.75 -4.54
CA GLY A 124 -0.79 -5.69 -4.26
C GLY A 124 -0.31 -7.11 -3.97
N ALA A 125 -1.25 -8.00 -3.64
CA ALA A 125 -0.99 -9.44 -3.49
C ALA A 125 -0.37 -10.06 -4.75
N THR A 126 -0.73 -9.57 -5.95
CA THR A 126 -0.16 -10.06 -7.21
C THR A 126 1.36 -9.85 -7.29
N ALA A 127 1.89 -8.74 -6.79
CA ALA A 127 3.35 -8.56 -6.72
C ALA A 127 4.01 -9.58 -5.78
N GLN A 128 3.31 -10.01 -4.73
CA GLN A 128 3.79 -11.03 -3.81
C GLN A 128 3.88 -12.41 -4.48
N PHE A 129 3.05 -12.70 -5.49
CA PHE A 129 3.15 -13.96 -6.24
C PHE A 129 4.54 -14.13 -6.91
N ALA A 130 5.20 -13.03 -7.29
CA ALA A 130 6.57 -13.04 -7.78
C ALA A 130 7.60 -12.88 -6.64
N ALA A 131 7.34 -11.99 -5.67
CA ALA A 131 8.28 -11.74 -4.57
C ALA A 131 8.56 -12.98 -3.73
N VAL A 132 7.55 -13.82 -3.47
CA VAL A 132 7.69 -15.05 -2.67
C VAL A 132 8.76 -15.99 -3.23
N PRO A 133 8.65 -16.53 -4.45
CA PRO A 133 9.66 -17.44 -4.98
C PRO A 133 11.01 -16.76 -5.22
N LEU A 134 11.03 -15.46 -5.53
CA LEU A 134 12.27 -14.67 -5.66
C LEU A 134 13.06 -14.55 -4.34
N ASN A 135 12.38 -14.60 -3.19
CA ASN A 135 13.02 -14.44 -1.88
C ASN A 135 13.28 -15.77 -1.16
N LEU A 136 12.48 -16.81 -1.45
CA LEU A 136 12.44 -18.03 -0.64
C LEU A 136 12.89 -19.29 -1.39
N CYS A 137 13.16 -19.18 -2.69
CA CYS A 137 13.63 -20.28 -3.53
C CYS A 137 14.80 -19.84 -4.40
N ASN A 138 15.61 -20.80 -4.81
CA ASN A 138 16.45 -20.72 -6.01
C ASN A 138 15.70 -21.26 -7.24
N PRO A 139 16.17 -21.01 -8.47
CA PRO A 139 15.52 -21.50 -9.69
C PRO A 139 15.30 -23.02 -9.74
N GLU A 140 16.19 -23.78 -9.11
CA GLU A 140 16.13 -25.25 -9.09
C GLU A 140 15.32 -25.82 -7.92
N ASP A 141 14.99 -24.99 -6.92
CA ASP A 141 14.25 -25.42 -5.76
C ASP A 141 12.78 -25.71 -6.11
N THR A 142 12.21 -26.70 -5.41
CA THR A 142 10.78 -27.02 -5.52
C THR A 142 9.98 -26.28 -4.45
N ALA A 143 8.72 -25.99 -4.77
CA ALA A 143 7.78 -25.37 -3.85
C ALA A 143 6.38 -25.92 -4.08
N ASP A 144 5.69 -26.33 -3.02
CA ASP A 144 4.36 -26.92 -3.13
C ASP A 144 3.27 -25.83 -3.14
N TYR A 145 2.27 -26.03 -3.99
CA TYR A 145 1.08 -25.18 -4.06
C TYR A 145 -0.19 -26.02 -3.95
N ILE A 146 -1.13 -25.56 -3.14
CA ILE A 146 -2.51 -26.09 -3.08
C ILE A 146 -3.41 -25.10 -3.82
N VAL A 147 -3.93 -25.52 -4.98
CA VAL A 147 -4.74 -24.68 -5.86
C VAL A 147 -6.23 -24.93 -5.63
N THR A 148 -6.82 -24.10 -4.78
CA THR A 148 -8.24 -24.11 -4.42
C THR A 148 -9.10 -23.14 -5.23
N GLY A 149 -8.50 -22.33 -6.12
CA GLY A 149 -9.24 -21.33 -6.87
C GLY A 149 -8.39 -20.45 -7.79
N SER A 150 -8.94 -19.29 -8.13
CA SER A 150 -8.37 -18.39 -9.14
C SER A 150 -7.11 -17.66 -8.65
N TRP A 151 -7.00 -17.37 -7.35
CA TRP A 151 -5.85 -16.64 -6.81
C TRP A 151 -4.66 -17.57 -6.61
N SER A 152 -4.89 -18.76 -6.06
CA SER A 152 -3.89 -19.81 -5.95
C SER A 152 -3.38 -20.30 -7.32
N ASP A 153 -4.26 -20.46 -8.33
CA ASP A 153 -3.85 -20.81 -9.71
C ASP A 153 -2.94 -19.72 -10.32
N LYS A 154 -3.24 -18.43 -10.08
CA LYS A 154 -2.37 -17.32 -10.52
C LYS A 154 -1.04 -17.32 -9.80
N SER A 155 -1.02 -17.54 -8.48
CA SER A 155 0.22 -17.59 -7.72
C SER A 155 1.12 -18.75 -8.14
N PHE A 156 0.54 -19.94 -8.37
CA PHE A 156 1.26 -21.10 -8.89
C PHE A 156 1.89 -20.83 -10.26
N LYS A 157 1.13 -20.23 -11.18
CA LYS A 157 1.63 -19.85 -12.52
C LYS A 157 2.76 -18.83 -12.48
N GLU A 158 2.66 -17.84 -11.59
CA GLU A 158 3.73 -16.84 -11.47
C GLU A 158 5.03 -17.46 -10.94
N ALA A 159 4.92 -18.41 -10.01
CA ALA A 159 6.07 -19.09 -9.42
C ALA A 159 6.91 -19.89 -10.43
N GLN A 160 6.29 -20.38 -11.51
CA GLN A 160 6.96 -21.12 -12.59
C GLN A 160 8.07 -20.30 -13.29
N LYS A 161 8.05 -18.98 -13.16
CA LYS A 161 9.08 -18.11 -13.74
C LYS A 161 10.37 -18.07 -12.92
N PHE A 162 10.33 -18.47 -11.64
CA PHE A 162 11.39 -18.19 -10.68
C PHE A 162 11.87 -19.41 -9.88
N CYS A 163 11.13 -20.53 -9.94
CA CYS A 163 11.46 -21.80 -9.28
C CYS A 163 10.76 -22.98 -9.99
N LYS A 164 10.82 -24.19 -9.43
CA LYS A 164 10.12 -25.39 -9.92
C LYS A 164 8.89 -25.72 -9.05
N PRO A 165 7.77 -24.98 -9.17
CA PRO A 165 6.63 -25.24 -8.31
C PRO A 165 5.99 -26.60 -8.64
N ASN A 166 5.66 -27.35 -7.59
CA ASN A 166 4.92 -28.59 -7.64
C ASN A 166 3.44 -28.33 -7.30
N LEU A 167 2.54 -28.87 -8.10
CA LEU A 167 1.11 -28.80 -7.83
C LEU A 167 0.72 -29.94 -6.88
N ALA A 168 0.89 -29.73 -5.58
CA ALA A 168 0.61 -30.75 -4.57
C ALA A 168 -0.87 -31.20 -4.61
N TRP A 169 -1.79 -30.26 -4.85
CA TRP A 169 -3.18 -30.58 -5.11
C TRP A 169 -3.93 -29.44 -5.83
N SER A 170 -5.00 -29.78 -6.56
CA SER A 170 -5.93 -28.78 -7.10
C SER A 170 -7.37 -29.27 -7.19
N SER A 171 -8.33 -28.40 -6.83
CA SER A 171 -9.77 -28.62 -7.08
C SER A 171 -10.27 -28.07 -8.41
N LYS A 172 -9.37 -27.78 -9.36
CA LYS A 172 -9.73 -27.21 -10.66
C LYS A 172 -10.66 -28.11 -11.48
N SER A 173 -10.47 -29.43 -11.42
CA SER A 173 -11.36 -30.42 -12.05
C SER A 173 -12.79 -30.34 -11.49
N ASP A 174 -12.90 -30.01 -10.21
CA ASP A 174 -14.16 -29.94 -9.46
C ASP A 174 -14.71 -28.50 -9.40
N LYS A 175 -14.25 -27.63 -10.31
CA LYS A 175 -14.65 -26.22 -10.42
C LYS A 175 -14.44 -25.44 -9.12
N TYR A 176 -13.42 -25.80 -8.34
CA TYR A 176 -13.03 -25.11 -7.10
C TYR A 176 -14.11 -25.11 -6.01
N THR A 177 -14.73 -26.26 -5.76
CA THR A 177 -15.86 -26.38 -4.82
C THR A 177 -15.52 -27.08 -3.51
N ASN A 178 -14.31 -27.62 -3.39
CA ASN A 178 -13.87 -28.40 -2.23
C ASN A 178 -12.41 -28.09 -1.86
N ILE A 179 -12.01 -28.59 -0.69
CA ILE A 179 -10.63 -28.69 -0.21
C ILE A 179 -10.48 -30.13 0.30
N LEU A 180 -9.49 -30.88 -0.20
CA LEU A 180 -9.21 -32.21 0.35
C LEU A 180 -8.74 -32.13 1.82
N PRO A 181 -8.99 -33.16 2.63
CA PRO A 181 -8.32 -33.34 3.91
C PRO A 181 -6.79 -33.27 3.74
N PHE A 182 -6.10 -32.64 4.69
CA PHE A 182 -4.66 -32.32 4.52
C PHE A 182 -3.76 -33.55 4.52
N ASP A 183 -4.19 -34.63 5.17
CA ASP A 183 -3.53 -35.94 5.20
C ASP A 183 -3.64 -36.70 3.87
N GLU A 184 -4.59 -36.33 3.01
CA GLU A 184 -4.73 -36.88 1.65
C GLU A 184 -3.89 -36.12 0.61
N ILE A 185 -3.37 -34.94 0.96
CA ILE A 185 -2.56 -34.12 0.05
C ILE A 185 -1.12 -34.66 0.05
N GLN A 186 -0.70 -35.22 -1.09
CA GLN A 186 0.68 -35.67 -1.28
C GLN A 186 1.61 -34.47 -1.47
N GLN A 187 2.37 -34.16 -0.43
CA GLN A 187 3.36 -33.08 -0.42
C GLN A 187 4.74 -33.59 -0.81
N ASN A 188 5.54 -32.74 -1.45
CA ASN A 188 6.94 -32.99 -1.74
C ASN A 188 7.80 -32.73 -0.48
N PRO A 189 8.48 -33.74 0.10
CA PRO A 189 9.29 -33.56 1.30
C PRO A 189 10.47 -32.60 1.10
N ASP A 190 10.91 -32.38 -0.15
CA ASP A 190 12.01 -31.49 -0.50
C ASP A 190 11.56 -30.05 -0.83
N ALA A 191 10.25 -29.78 -0.84
CA ALA A 191 9.73 -28.45 -1.13
C ALA A 191 10.18 -27.43 -0.09
N LYS A 192 10.62 -26.24 -0.54
CA LYS A 192 11.02 -25.13 0.34
C LYS A 192 9.87 -24.58 1.18
N TYR A 193 8.67 -24.60 0.62
CA TYR A 193 7.47 -24.16 1.31
C TYR A 193 6.22 -24.82 0.73
N LEU A 194 5.13 -24.74 1.50
CA LEU A 194 3.77 -24.98 1.05
C LEU A 194 3.02 -23.66 0.96
N HIS A 195 2.48 -23.32 -0.20
CA HIS A 195 1.69 -22.10 -0.43
C HIS A 195 0.21 -22.41 -0.55
N ILE A 196 -0.61 -21.60 0.13
CA ILE A 196 -2.08 -21.66 0.08
C ILE A 196 -2.68 -20.27 -0.18
N CYS A 197 -3.87 -20.25 -0.78
CA CYS A 197 -4.78 -19.10 -0.66
C CYS A 197 -5.80 -19.41 0.45
N ALA A 198 -5.70 -18.73 1.58
CA ALA A 198 -6.50 -19.06 2.77
C ALA A 198 -8.00 -18.84 2.57
N ASN A 199 -8.37 -17.90 1.69
CA ASN A 199 -9.74 -17.63 1.29
C ASN A 199 -9.81 -17.25 -0.20
N GLU A 200 -10.35 -18.13 -1.03
CA GLU A 200 -10.56 -17.90 -2.46
C GLU A 200 -11.79 -17.03 -2.71
N THR A 201 -11.56 -15.71 -2.85
CA THR A 201 -12.62 -14.70 -2.92
C THR A 201 -13.63 -14.92 -4.04
N ILE A 202 -13.20 -15.49 -5.17
CA ILE A 202 -14.07 -15.70 -6.35
C ILE A 202 -14.99 -16.90 -6.16
N HIS A 203 -14.50 -17.97 -5.53
CA HIS A 203 -15.23 -19.24 -5.43
C HIS A 203 -15.88 -19.45 -4.06
N GLY A 204 -15.58 -18.61 -3.07
CA GLY A 204 -16.16 -18.73 -1.72
C GLY A 204 -15.61 -19.93 -0.94
N VAL A 205 -14.38 -20.35 -1.22
CA VAL A 205 -13.71 -21.49 -0.58
C VAL A 205 -12.69 -20.99 0.43
N GLU A 206 -12.86 -21.36 1.70
CA GLU A 206 -12.00 -20.92 2.79
C GLU A 206 -11.47 -22.11 3.60
N PHE A 207 -10.17 -22.09 3.88
CA PHE A 207 -9.54 -23.00 4.83
C PHE A 207 -10.05 -22.73 6.25
N LYS A 208 -10.66 -23.76 6.86
CA LYS A 208 -11.14 -23.70 8.25
C LYS A 208 -10.02 -23.89 9.27
N ASN A 209 -9.07 -24.77 8.93
CA ASN A 209 -7.79 -24.96 9.60
C ASN A 209 -6.67 -24.83 8.57
N TYR A 210 -5.42 -24.77 9.02
CA TYR A 210 -4.26 -24.64 8.13
C TYR A 210 -3.46 -25.95 8.07
N PRO A 211 -2.98 -26.36 6.88
CA PRO A 211 -2.18 -27.57 6.72
C PRO A 211 -0.82 -27.41 7.41
N LYS A 212 -0.26 -28.51 7.91
CA LYS A 212 1.13 -28.57 8.34
C LYS A 212 1.98 -29.08 7.18
N PRO A 213 3.03 -28.35 6.75
CA PRO A 213 3.95 -28.86 5.74
C PRO A 213 4.65 -30.15 6.21
N THR A 214 4.89 -31.10 5.32
CA THR A 214 5.59 -32.36 5.66
C THR A 214 7.11 -32.22 5.72
N ASN A 215 7.66 -31.08 5.29
CA ASN A 215 9.11 -30.83 5.28
C ASN A 215 9.69 -30.60 6.69
N ASN A 216 10.98 -30.93 6.85
CA ASN A 216 11.69 -30.90 8.14
C ASN A 216 11.78 -29.50 8.78
N SER A 217 11.65 -28.43 8.00
CA SER A 217 11.69 -27.03 8.45
C SER A 217 10.34 -26.31 8.45
N SER A 218 9.24 -27.03 8.19
CA SER A 218 7.83 -26.58 8.18
C SER A 218 7.62 -25.10 7.84
N ILE A 219 7.58 -24.78 6.54
CA ILE A 219 7.35 -23.41 6.05
C ILE A 219 6.01 -23.33 5.31
N LEU A 220 4.99 -22.80 5.98
CA LEU A 220 3.67 -22.52 5.40
C LEU A 220 3.58 -21.04 5.00
N LEU A 221 3.15 -20.76 3.77
CA LEU A 221 2.90 -19.41 3.27
C LEU A 221 1.43 -19.26 2.90
N ALA A 222 0.83 -18.10 3.21
CA ALA A 222 -0.58 -17.87 2.92
C ALA A 222 -0.86 -16.49 2.31
N ASP A 223 -1.59 -16.49 1.19
CA ASP A 223 -2.40 -15.34 0.77
C ASP A 223 -3.65 -15.27 1.65
N MET A 224 -3.71 -14.28 2.53
CA MET A 224 -4.86 -14.02 3.39
C MET A 224 -5.66 -12.79 2.96
N SER A 225 -5.47 -12.28 1.74
CA SER A 225 -6.04 -10.99 1.31
C SER A 225 -7.52 -10.80 1.66
N SER A 226 -8.38 -11.81 1.47
CA SER A 226 -9.83 -11.72 1.73
C SER A 226 -10.31 -12.27 3.08
N ASN A 227 -9.41 -12.69 3.98
CA ASN A 227 -9.79 -13.08 5.35
C ASN A 227 -8.79 -12.60 6.41
N PHE A 228 -7.86 -11.71 6.05
CA PHE A 228 -6.88 -11.13 6.96
C PHE A 228 -7.60 -10.35 8.06
N CYS A 229 -7.32 -10.67 9.34
CA CYS A 229 -8.00 -10.12 10.52
C CYS A 229 -9.51 -10.41 10.63
N SER A 230 -10.07 -11.41 9.92
CA SER A 230 -11.49 -11.80 10.08
C SER A 230 -11.72 -12.80 11.21
N LYS A 231 -10.67 -13.51 11.65
CA LYS A 231 -10.67 -14.50 12.73
C LYS A 231 -9.30 -14.55 13.42
N PRO A 232 -9.19 -15.10 14.64
CA PRO A 232 -7.89 -15.37 15.26
C PRO A 232 -7.03 -16.28 14.37
N VAL A 233 -5.76 -15.94 14.21
CA VAL A 233 -4.76 -16.71 13.45
C VAL A 233 -3.51 -16.84 14.30
N ASP A 234 -3.01 -18.07 14.44
CA ASP A 234 -1.71 -18.33 15.05
C ASP A 234 -0.61 -18.07 14.01
N VAL A 235 -0.02 -16.87 14.07
CA VAL A 235 1.01 -16.41 13.13
C VAL A 235 2.27 -17.28 13.18
N SER A 236 2.57 -17.93 14.32
CA SER A 236 3.76 -18.76 14.48
C SER A 236 3.79 -20.00 13.57
N LYS A 237 2.63 -20.41 13.04
CA LYS A 237 2.50 -21.52 12.08
C LYS A 237 2.96 -21.17 10.67
N PHE A 238 3.19 -19.90 10.39
CA PHE A 238 3.50 -19.41 9.05
C PHE A 238 4.94 -18.91 8.95
N GLY A 239 5.57 -19.15 7.81
CA GLY A 239 6.78 -18.43 7.41
C GLY A 239 6.46 -17.04 6.84
N LEU A 240 5.34 -16.93 6.11
CA LEU A 240 4.86 -15.69 5.51
C LEU A 240 3.34 -15.66 5.47
N ILE A 241 2.77 -14.54 5.89
CA ILE A 241 1.39 -14.16 5.58
C ILE A 241 1.43 -12.88 4.75
N TYR A 242 0.71 -12.80 3.65
CA TYR A 242 0.52 -11.55 2.93
C TYR A 242 -0.94 -11.27 2.60
N ALA A 243 -1.30 -9.99 2.55
CA ALA A 243 -2.65 -9.54 2.30
C ALA A 243 -2.68 -8.16 1.62
N GLY A 244 -3.36 -8.05 0.48
CA GLY A 244 -3.77 -6.74 -0.03
C GLY A 244 -4.82 -6.13 0.89
N ALA A 245 -4.60 -4.91 1.39
CA ALA A 245 -5.45 -4.33 2.43
C ALA A 245 -6.91 -4.09 1.99
N GLN A 246 -7.15 -3.91 0.68
CA GLN A 246 -8.41 -3.45 0.09
C GLN A 246 -9.63 -4.34 0.34
N LYS A 247 -9.46 -5.54 0.88
CA LYS A 247 -10.60 -6.47 1.06
C LYS A 247 -11.13 -6.46 2.48
N ASN A 248 -10.28 -6.38 3.49
CA ASN A 248 -10.74 -6.57 4.87
C ASN A 248 -10.18 -5.57 5.90
N VAL A 249 -9.08 -4.87 5.60
CA VAL A 249 -8.36 -4.08 6.64
C VAL A 249 -8.02 -2.66 6.23
N GLY A 250 -8.43 -2.21 5.04
CA GLY A 250 -8.14 -0.84 4.64
C GLY A 250 -8.38 -0.55 3.16
N PRO A 251 -7.88 0.59 2.68
CA PRO A 251 -7.94 0.95 1.26
C PRO A 251 -6.96 0.11 0.42
N SER A 252 -7.13 0.14 -0.91
CA SER A 252 -6.13 -0.40 -1.84
C SER A 252 -4.82 0.35 -1.79
N GLY A 253 -3.77 -0.18 -2.42
CA GLY A 253 -2.47 0.51 -2.56
C GLY A 253 -1.44 0.17 -1.48
N VAL A 254 -1.84 -0.51 -0.40
CA VAL A 254 -0.90 -1.11 0.57
C VAL A 254 -1.13 -2.62 0.65
N THR A 255 -0.05 -3.37 0.74
CA THR A 255 0.00 -4.82 0.95
C THR A 255 0.77 -5.08 2.23
N ILE A 256 0.17 -5.82 3.14
CA ILE A 256 0.82 -6.20 4.39
C ILE A 256 1.52 -7.54 4.14
N ALA A 257 2.77 -7.66 4.55
CA ALA A 257 3.49 -8.92 4.59
C ALA A 257 4.08 -9.14 5.99
N ILE A 258 3.73 -10.23 6.65
CA ILE A 258 4.25 -10.65 7.95
C ILE A 258 5.17 -11.85 7.68
N ILE A 259 6.48 -11.64 7.76
CA ILE A 259 7.50 -12.61 7.37
C ILE A 259 8.41 -12.95 8.54
N ARG A 260 8.71 -14.24 8.71
CA ARG A 260 9.63 -14.72 9.74
C ARG A 260 11.05 -14.26 9.41
N ARG A 261 11.76 -13.72 10.40
CA ARG A 261 13.03 -13.00 10.18
C ARG A 261 14.18 -13.88 9.69
N ASP A 262 14.17 -15.16 10.02
CA ASP A 262 15.14 -16.15 9.53
C ASP A 262 15.05 -16.40 8.02
N LEU A 263 13.90 -16.08 7.41
CA LEU A 263 13.66 -16.18 5.96
C LEU A 263 14.15 -14.94 5.19
N LEU A 264 14.63 -13.90 5.86
CA LEU A 264 15.11 -12.69 5.21
C LEU A 264 16.55 -12.83 4.74
N GLY A 265 16.86 -12.22 3.59
CA GLY A 265 18.22 -12.12 3.05
C GLY A 265 18.67 -13.26 2.15
N HIS A 266 17.73 -14.08 1.69
CA HIS A 266 17.99 -15.19 0.75
C HIS A 266 17.47 -14.90 -0.66
N ALA A 267 17.28 -13.61 -1.00
CA ALA A 267 16.78 -13.22 -2.32
C ALA A 267 17.70 -13.67 -3.45
N GLN A 268 17.11 -14.18 -4.53
CA GLN A 268 17.84 -14.51 -5.75
C GLN A 268 18.58 -13.27 -6.30
N PRO A 269 19.73 -13.43 -6.97
CA PRO A 269 20.46 -12.30 -7.55
C PRO A 269 19.66 -11.47 -8.57
N ILE A 270 18.63 -12.06 -9.19
CA ILE A 270 17.76 -11.40 -10.17
C ILE A 270 16.65 -10.56 -9.52
N THR A 271 16.48 -10.67 -8.20
CA THR A 271 15.36 -10.04 -7.48
C THR A 271 15.50 -8.52 -7.51
N PRO A 272 14.53 -7.79 -8.11
CA PRO A 272 14.53 -6.33 -8.05
C PRO A 272 14.47 -5.86 -6.59
N VAL A 273 15.20 -4.79 -6.27
CA VAL A 273 15.28 -4.22 -4.91
C VAL A 273 13.91 -3.96 -4.27
N MET A 274 12.89 -3.60 -5.07
CA MET A 274 11.53 -3.35 -4.59
C MET A 274 10.73 -4.62 -4.28
N LEU A 275 11.21 -5.80 -4.69
CA LEU A 275 10.62 -7.10 -4.36
C LEU A 275 11.44 -7.87 -3.32
N ASP A 276 12.57 -7.35 -2.85
CA ASP A 276 13.38 -7.96 -1.79
C ASP A 276 12.82 -7.62 -0.40
N TYR A 277 12.39 -8.64 0.35
CA TYR A 277 11.85 -8.47 1.69
C TYR A 277 12.88 -7.95 2.69
N LYS A 278 14.17 -8.30 2.52
CA LYS A 278 15.23 -7.82 3.42
C LYS A 278 15.36 -6.31 3.31
N THR A 279 15.37 -5.77 2.09
CA THR A 279 15.41 -4.33 1.85
C THR A 279 14.28 -3.58 2.59
N HIS A 280 13.05 -4.12 2.53
CA HIS A 280 11.91 -3.53 3.25
C HIS A 280 12.01 -3.70 4.76
N SER A 281 12.50 -4.85 5.25
CA SER A 281 12.70 -5.08 6.68
C SER A 281 13.76 -4.15 7.27
N ASP A 282 14.92 -4.01 6.61
CA ASP A 282 16.02 -3.16 7.07
C ASP A 282 15.63 -1.67 7.10
N SER A 283 14.77 -1.25 6.19
CA SER A 283 14.30 0.13 6.06
C SER A 283 12.99 0.42 6.80
N THR A 284 12.44 -0.56 7.54
CA THR A 284 11.12 -0.45 8.20
C THR A 284 10.01 -0.04 7.22
N SER A 285 10.01 -0.62 6.02
CA SER A 285 9.10 -0.32 4.89
C SER A 285 9.22 1.10 4.33
N LEU A 286 10.32 1.81 4.65
CA LEU A 286 10.59 3.18 4.19
C LEU A 286 11.78 3.21 3.23
N TYR A 287 12.02 2.17 2.43
CA TYR A 287 13.11 2.19 1.44
C TYR A 287 12.88 3.30 0.41
N ASN A 288 11.69 3.31 -0.19
CA ASN A 288 11.19 4.38 -1.06
C ASN A 288 9.95 5.04 -0.44
N THR A 289 9.34 5.99 -1.15
CA THR A 289 8.12 6.67 -0.70
C THR A 289 6.97 5.66 -0.54
N PRO A 290 6.45 5.43 0.69
CA PRO A 290 5.33 4.52 0.95
C PRO A 290 3.99 5.15 0.54
N PRO A 291 2.89 4.38 0.48
CA PRO A 291 1.54 4.91 0.25
C PRO A 291 1.03 5.71 1.46
N ALA A 292 1.51 6.94 1.63
CA ALA A 292 1.34 7.75 2.84
C ALA A 292 -0.12 8.11 3.17
N SER A 293 -0.91 8.47 2.15
CA SER A 293 -2.33 8.86 2.31
C SER A 293 -3.25 7.73 2.75
N ARG A 294 -2.75 6.48 2.77
CA ARG A 294 -3.54 5.27 2.96
C ARG A 294 -3.22 4.53 4.26
N SER A 295 -2.30 5.09 5.05
CA SER A 295 -1.88 4.57 6.37
C SER A 295 -2.80 5.07 7.50
N ILE A 296 -4.04 5.41 7.20
CA ILE A 296 -5.00 5.90 8.20
C ILE A 296 -5.29 4.76 9.15
N SER A 297 -4.75 4.91 10.37
CA SER A 297 -4.88 4.05 11.54
C SER A 297 -6.01 3.02 11.44
N VAL A 298 -5.65 1.73 11.41
CA VAL A 298 -6.57 0.66 11.78
C VAL A 298 -6.98 0.93 13.24
N PRO A 299 -8.28 0.94 13.58
CA PRO A 299 -8.72 1.16 14.95
C PRO A 299 -8.19 0.08 15.93
#